data_AF-A0A2P7V3V6-F1
#
_entry.id   AF-A0A2P7V3V6-F1
#
_cell.length_a   1.000
_cell.length_b   1.000
_cell.length_c   1.000
_cell.angle_alpha   90.00
_cell.angle_beta   90.00
_cell.angle_gamma   90.00
#
_symmetry.space_group_name_H-M   'P 1'
#
loop_
_entity.id
_entity.type
_entity.pdbx_description
1 polymer ?
#
loop_
_entity_poly.entity_id
_entity_poly.type
_entity_poly.pdbx_seq_one_letter_code
_entity_poly.pdbx_strand_id
1 'polypeptide(L)' 'MSSETTKALITMPKELKTKLEEEAKNENRSLSNYIVTLLQKRNQ' A
#
# COMPACT_ATOMS: atom_id res chain seq x y z
N MET A 1 6.14 4.87 -19.28
CA MET A 1 6.65 5.13 -17.92
C MET A 1 6.23 6.55 -17.60
N SER A 2 5.24 6.77 -16.72
CA SER A 2 4.91 8.13 -16.29
C SER A 2 6.05 8.66 -15.43
N SER A 3 6.51 9.88 -15.70
CA SER A 3 7.64 10.55 -15.04
C SER A 3 7.36 10.99 -13.59
N GLU A 4 6.20 10.62 -13.03
CA GLU A 4 5.72 11.12 -11.73
C GLU A 4 5.74 10.06 -10.62
N THR A 5 6.03 8.79 -10.94
CA THR A 5 6.05 7.71 -9.93
C THR A 5 7.38 6.98 -9.89
N THR A 6 7.81 6.64 -8.68
CA THR A 6 9.05 5.88 -8.43
C THR A 6 8.72 4.58 -7.70
N LYS A 7 9.61 3.58 -7.80
CA LYS A 7 9.43 2.28 -7.13
C LYS A 7 10.04 2.33 -5.73
N ALA A 8 9.32 1.76 -4.76
CA ALA A 8 9.83 1.52 -3.41
C ALA A 8 9.80 0.01 -3.13
N LEU A 9 10.89 -0.52 -2.57
CA LEU A 9 10.94 -1.85 -2.00
C LEU A 9 10.68 -1.73 -0.49
N ILE A 10 9.73 -2.50 0.03
CA ILE A 10 9.34 -2.43 1.44
C ILE A 10 9.51 -3.80 2.08
N THR A 11 10.24 -3.84 3.18
CA THR A 11 10.34 -5.02 4.05
C THR A 11 9.43 -4.83 5.25
N MET A 12 8.58 -5.80 5.53
CA MET A 12 7.66 -5.76 6.66
C MET A 12 7.43 -7.18 7.23
N PRO A 13 6.97 -7.30 8.50
CA PRO A 13 6.58 -8.58 9.07
C PRO A 13 5.49 -9.27 8.23
N LYS A 14 5.55 -10.60 8.14
CA LYS A 14 4.59 -11.39 7.35
C LYS A 14 3.15 -11.16 7.81
N GLU A 15 2.92 -11.14 9.11
CA GLU A 15 1.59 -10.93 9.69
C GLU A 15 1.00 -9.57 9.31
N LEU A 16 1.83 -8.52 9.31
CA LEU A 16 1.40 -7.18 8.92
C LEU A 16 1.01 -7.15 7.44
N LYS A 17 1.82 -7.77 6.58
CA LYS A 17 1.52 -7.88 5.15
C LYS A 17 0.16 -8.55 4.93
N THR A 18 -0.09 -9.68 5.58
CA THR A 18 -1.36 -10.43 5.42
C THR A 18 -2.56 -9.58 5.80
N LYS A 19 -2.52 -8.90 6.94
CA LYS A 19 -3.62 -8.01 7.38
C LYS A 19 -3.89 -6.89 6.38
N LEU A 20 -2.83 -6.22 5.90
CA LEU A 20 -2.97 -5.16 4.91
C LEU A 20 -3.49 -5.68 3.56
N GLU A 21 -3.16 -6.91 3.17
CA GLU A 21 -3.70 -7.54 1.95
C GLU A 21 -5.19 -7.85 2.08
N GLU A 22 -5.64 -8.31 3.24
CA GLU A 22 -7.07 -8.54 3.52
C GLU A 22 -7.86 -7.23 3.50
N GLU A 23 -7.35 -6.19 4.16
CA GLU A 23 -7.94 -4.85 4.14
C GLU A 23 -8.01 -4.29 2.71
N ALA A 24 -6.92 -4.41 1.95
CA ALA A 24 -6.88 -3.95 0.56
C ALA A 24 -7.89 -4.69 -0.34
N LYS A 25 -8.09 -6.01 -0.13
CA LYS A 25 -9.10 -6.80 -0.84
C LYS A 25 -10.52 -6.34 -0.52
N ASN A 26 -10.81 -6.04 0.74
CA ASN A 26 -12.12 -5.52 1.15
C ASN A 26 -12.45 -4.18 0.47
N GLU A 27 -11.44 -3.39 0.13
CA GLU A 27 -11.59 -2.15 -0.63
C GLU A 27 -11.52 -2.32 -2.16
N ASN A 28 -11.36 -3.55 -2.68
CA ASN A 28 -11.09 -3.85 -4.10
C ASN A 28 -9.85 -3.13 -4.66
N ARG A 29 -8.75 -3.07 -3.90
CA ARG A 29 -7.51 -2.39 -4.28
C ARG A 29 -6.29 -3.30 -4.11
N SER A 30 -5.22 -2.99 -4.83
CA SER A 30 -3.93 -3.65 -4.61
C SER A 30 -3.29 -3.17 -3.31
N LEU A 31 -2.49 -4.04 -2.68
CA LEU A 31 -1.73 -3.70 -1.47
C LEU A 31 -0.92 -2.41 -1.64
N SER A 32 -0.21 -2.26 -2.76
CA SER A 32 0.62 -1.07 -3.02
C SER A 32 -0.21 0.23 -3.04
N ASN A 33 -1.36 0.23 -3.71
CA ASN A 33 -2.24 1.42 -3.76
C ASN A 33 -2.90 1.69 -2.41
N TYR A 34 -3.23 0.64 -1.66
CA TYR A 34 -3.77 0.75 -0.31
C TYR A 34 -2.75 1.42 0.62
N ILE A 35 -1.51 0.95 0.64
CA ILE A 35 -0.42 1.55 1.42
C ILE A 35 -0.22 3.03 1.07
N VAL A 36 -0.14 3.36 -0.23
CA VAL A 36 0.02 4.76 -0.66
C VAL A 36 -1.16 5.62 -0.17
N THR A 37 -2.39 5.11 -0.23
CA THR A 37 -3.58 5.83 0.27
C THR A 37 -3.51 6.09 1.77
N LEU A 38 -3.10 5.08 2.56
CA LEU A 38 -2.92 5.24 4.00
C LEU A 38 -1.87 6.30 4.32
N LEU A 39 -0.75 6.29 3.60
CA LEU A 39 0.32 7.28 3.76
C LEU A 39 -0.13 8.69 3.36
N GLN A 40 -0.89 8.82 2.28
CA GLN A 40 -1.47 10.09 1.86
C GLN A 40 -2.44 10.64 2.92
N LYS A 41 -3.37 9.80 3.41
CA LYS A 41 -4.32 10.18 4.47
C LYS A 41 -3.64 10.61 5.78
N ARG A 42 -2.49 10.01 6.12
CA ARG A 42 -1.71 10.36 7.31
C ARG A 42 -1.03 11.73 7.21
N ASN A 43 -0.68 12.16 6.00
CA ASN A 43 0.05 13.41 5.74
C ASN A 43 -0.87 14.57 5.34
N GLN A 44 -2.19 14.40 5.48
CA GLN A 44 -3.19 15.46 5.39
C GLN A 44 -3.46 16.07 6.76
#